data_AF-A0A1I5U1Q7-F1
#
_entry.id   AF-A0A1I5U1Q7-F1
#
_cell.length_a   1.000
_cell.length_b   1.000
_cell.length_c   1.000
_cell.angle_alpha   90.00
_cell.angle_beta   90.00
_cell.angle_gamma   90.00
#
_symmetry.space_group_name_H-M   'P 1'
#
loop_
_entity.id
_entity.type
_entity.pdbx_description
1 polymer ?
#
loop_
_entity_poly.entity_id
_entity_poly.type
_entity_poly.pdbx_seq_one_letter_code
_entity_poly.pdbx_strand_id
1 'polypeptide(L)'
;MFVDSPYPHSVNGSLWTLPMEFVGYALVLAVGLVLALGVSRFIVFPLIGVAFVLDSFCQATFGYAGNAGSWLSVPIGSLVSFVVPFLLGMAMRLYRGWLPLRPWVAGLLAVAWVPLHLTVADRYVLAVMASYGAIVLAHHWPERLYPGARWVYGSYGMYIWAFPVQQLIIMAGVRNEWVLIALALPAAYLCGLVSWRFVEVPTQRLRRFLRRPSPVPARTTATRPPISSGVT
;
A
#
# COMPACT_ATOMS: atom_id res chain seq x y z
N MET A 1 23.37 4.33 18.07
CA MET A 1 24.12 4.22 16.80
C MET A 1 24.89 2.91 16.86
N PHE A 2 24.65 1.97 15.94
CA PHE A 2 25.45 0.75 15.85
C PHE A 2 26.60 1.05 14.88
N VAL A 3 27.72 1.53 15.42
CA VAL A 3 28.85 2.05 14.64
C VAL A 3 29.51 0.94 13.80
N ASP A 4 29.40 -0.32 14.23
CA ASP A 4 29.92 -1.51 13.52
C ASP A 4 28.89 -2.23 12.63
N SER A 5 27.72 -1.61 12.38
CA SER A 5 26.67 -2.20 11.55
C SER A 5 26.98 -1.99 10.05
N PRO A 6 26.72 -2.98 9.17
CA PRO A 6 26.84 -2.84 7.71
C PRO A 6 26.13 -1.61 7.13
N TYR A 7 25.06 -1.13 7.78
CA TYR A 7 24.42 0.14 7.49
C TYR A 7 24.39 1.05 8.73
N PRO A 8 25.46 1.85 8.98
CA PRO A 8 25.62 2.60 10.24
C PRO A 8 24.62 3.76 10.40
N HIS A 9 24.01 4.22 9.30
CA HIS A 9 23.02 5.30 9.28
C HIS A 9 21.56 4.82 9.22
N SER A 10 21.31 3.50 9.22
CA SER A 10 19.96 2.94 9.18
C SER A 10 19.79 1.86 10.23
N VAL A 11 19.06 2.18 11.30
CA VAL A 11 18.75 1.23 12.38
C VAL A 11 17.70 0.22 11.93
N ASN A 12 16.77 0.65 11.08
CA ASN A 12 15.75 -0.22 10.50
C ASN A 12 15.35 0.29 9.11
N GLY A 13 15.98 -0.28 8.09
CA GLY A 13 15.69 0.01 6.70
C GLY A 13 14.33 -0.49 6.21
N SER A 14 13.56 -1.24 7.02
CA SER A 14 12.15 -1.52 6.69
C SER A 14 11.25 -0.35 7.08
N LEU A 15 11.49 0.34 8.19
CA LEU A 15 10.57 1.34 8.77
C LEU A 15 10.42 2.64 7.98
N TRP A 16 11.26 2.88 6.98
CA TRP A 16 11.29 4.16 6.24
C TRP A 16 9.99 4.48 5.49
N THR A 17 9.18 3.48 5.10
CA THR A 17 7.88 3.72 4.45
C THR A 17 6.74 4.00 5.43
N LEU A 18 6.90 3.65 6.71
CA LEU A 18 5.84 3.72 7.72
C LEU A 18 5.29 5.16 7.92
N PRO A 19 6.12 6.22 7.97
CA PRO A 19 5.62 7.60 7.99
C PRO A 19 4.81 7.96 6.73
N MET A 20 5.24 7.47 5.55
CA MET A 20 4.54 7.73 4.28
C MET A 20 3.19 7.01 4.26
N GLU A 21 3.14 5.77 4.75
CA GLU A 21 1.89 5.00 4.92
C GLU A 21 0.93 5.73 5.86
N PHE A 22 1.41 6.24 6.99
CA PHE A 22 0.59 7.03 7.91
C PHE A 22 -0.03 8.26 7.24
N VAL A 23 0.75 9.01 6.47
CA VAL A 23 0.25 10.15 5.69
C VAL A 23 -0.79 9.70 4.66
N GLY A 24 -0.56 8.58 3.98
CA GLY A 24 -1.53 7.97 3.06
C GLY A 24 -2.87 7.64 3.74
N TYR A 25 -2.84 7.02 4.93
CA TYR A 25 -4.04 6.73 5.71
C TYR A 25 -4.74 8.00 6.21
N ALA A 26 -3.98 9.01 6.67
CA ALA A 26 -4.54 10.30 7.07
C ALA A 26 -5.23 11.00 5.89
N LEU A 27 -4.66 10.90 4.69
CA LEU A 27 -5.26 11.40 3.45
C LEU A 27 -6.56 10.66 3.12
N VAL A 28 -6.58 9.32 3.20
CA VAL A 28 -7.80 8.51 3.00
C VAL A 28 -8.89 8.97 3.97
N LEU A 29 -8.53 9.17 5.24
CA LEU A 29 -9.46 9.63 6.28
C LEU A 29 -10.00 11.03 5.96
N ALA A 30 -9.11 11.98 5.65
CA ALA A 30 -9.48 13.36 5.33
C ALA A 30 -10.42 13.43 4.11
N VAL A 31 -10.07 12.76 3.01
CA VAL A 31 -10.92 12.69 1.82
C VAL A 31 -12.25 12.00 2.15
N GLY A 32 -12.22 10.90 2.91
CA GLY A 32 -13.44 10.22 3.37
C GLY A 32 -14.38 11.12 4.17
N LEU A 33 -13.85 11.95 5.07
CA LEU A 33 -14.61 12.94 5.84
C LEU A 33 -15.18 14.04 4.94
N VAL A 34 -14.39 14.57 4.00
CA VAL A 34 -14.83 15.58 3.04
C VAL A 34 -15.98 15.06 2.17
N LEU A 35 -15.91 13.81 1.72
CA LEU A 35 -17.01 13.16 1.00
C LEU A 35 -18.24 12.94 1.89
N ALA A 36 -18.04 12.63 3.17
CA ALA A 36 -19.14 12.49 4.14
C ALA A 36 -19.85 13.83 4.42
N LEU A 37 -19.14 14.95 4.28
CA LEU A 37 -19.71 16.30 4.36
C LEU A 37 -20.49 16.72 3.10
N GLY A 38 -20.63 15.84 2.11
CA GLY A 38 -21.44 16.06 0.91
C GLY A 38 -20.67 16.59 -0.30
N VAL A 39 -19.35 16.71 -0.22
CA VAL A 39 -18.52 17.07 -1.36
C VAL A 39 -18.54 15.96 -2.41
N SER A 40 -18.54 16.35 -3.68
CA SER A 40 -18.60 15.40 -4.78
C SER A 40 -17.36 14.49 -4.83
N ARG A 41 -17.59 13.20 -5.13
CA ARG A 41 -16.53 12.19 -5.37
C ARG A 41 -15.53 12.57 -6.47
N PHE A 42 -15.87 13.54 -7.31
CA PHE A 42 -14.98 14.07 -8.33
C PHE A 42 -13.75 14.79 -7.77
N ILE A 43 -13.71 15.13 -6.46
CA ILE A 43 -12.54 15.74 -5.80
C ILE A 43 -11.28 14.88 -5.88
N VAL A 44 -11.40 13.56 -6.08
CA VAL A 44 -10.24 12.67 -6.18
C VAL A 44 -9.46 12.89 -7.49
N PHE A 45 -10.10 13.29 -8.59
CA PHE A 45 -9.41 13.55 -9.86
C PHE A 45 -8.43 14.73 -9.83
N PRO A 46 -8.78 15.94 -9.33
CA PRO A 46 -7.80 17.01 -9.20
C PRO A 46 -6.71 16.67 -8.19
N LEU A 47 -7.00 15.92 -7.13
CA LEU A 47 -5.97 15.44 -6.19
C LEU A 47 -4.96 14.50 -6.88
N ILE A 48 -5.45 13.57 -7.70
CA ILE A 48 -4.59 12.72 -8.55
C ILE A 48 -3.76 13.61 -9.47
N GLY A 49 -4.37 14.53 -10.22
CA GLY A 49 -3.66 15.43 -11.14
C GLY A 49 -2.56 16.22 -10.43
N VAL A 50 -2.85 16.81 -9.27
CA VAL A 50 -1.85 17.52 -8.46
C VAL A 50 -0.74 16.59 -8.00
N ALA A 51 -1.06 15.39 -7.52
CA ALA A 51 -0.05 14.42 -7.10
C ALA A 51 0.89 14.01 -8.25
N PHE A 52 0.35 13.78 -9.46
CA PHE A 52 1.14 13.47 -10.66
C PHE A 52 2.02 14.65 -11.10
N VAL A 53 1.52 15.89 -11.01
CA VAL A 53 2.31 17.09 -11.31
C VAL A 53 3.45 17.26 -10.31
N LEU A 54 3.16 17.13 -9.01
CA LEU A 54 4.18 17.20 -7.96
C LEU A 54 5.22 16.08 -8.11
N ASP A 55 4.81 14.87 -8.46
CA ASP A 55 5.71 13.75 -8.73
C ASP A 55 6.61 14.02 -9.96
N SER A 56 6.06 14.64 -11.00
CA SER A 56 6.81 15.13 -12.17
C SER A 56 7.87 16.16 -11.77
N PHE A 57 7.60 17.03 -10.80
CA PHE A 57 8.59 18.02 -10.35
C PHE A 57 9.63 17.41 -9.40
N CYS A 58 9.22 16.46 -8.55
CA CYS A 58 10.10 15.88 -7.55
C CYS A 58 11.09 14.87 -8.13
N GLN A 59 10.73 14.18 -9.22
CA GLN A 59 11.59 13.23 -9.94
C GLN A 59 12.22 12.16 -9.01
N ALA A 60 11.47 11.68 -8.02
CA ALA A 60 11.96 10.63 -7.14
C ALA A 60 12.04 9.29 -7.89
N THR A 61 13.13 8.56 -7.66
CA THR A 61 13.42 7.25 -8.26
C THR A 61 13.88 6.30 -7.17
N PHE A 62 13.90 4.98 -7.43
CA PHE A 62 14.48 4.00 -6.51
C PHE A 62 15.97 4.34 -6.26
N GLY A 63 16.27 4.87 -5.06
CA GLY A 63 17.60 5.36 -4.68
C GLY A 63 17.82 6.87 -4.77
N TYR A 64 16.86 7.64 -5.31
CA TYR A 64 16.89 9.10 -5.32
C TYR A 64 15.65 9.68 -4.63
N ALA A 65 15.87 10.35 -3.51
CA ALA A 65 14.86 10.99 -2.67
C ALA A 65 14.05 12.11 -3.38
N GLY A 66 14.45 12.49 -4.60
CA GLY A 66 13.88 13.57 -5.36
C GLY A 66 14.52 14.93 -5.03
N ASN A 67 14.28 15.91 -5.88
CA ASN A 67 14.84 17.27 -5.74
C ASN A 67 14.17 18.10 -4.65
N ALA A 68 13.16 17.55 -3.96
CA ALA A 68 12.31 18.28 -3.01
C ALA A 68 12.85 18.31 -1.57
N GLY A 69 14.02 17.70 -1.31
CA GLY A 69 14.58 17.61 0.03
C GLY A 69 13.85 16.60 0.93
N SER A 70 14.07 16.71 2.24
CA SER A 70 13.48 15.82 3.25
C SER A 70 12.74 16.62 4.32
N TRP A 71 11.59 16.13 4.77
CA TRP A 71 10.85 16.67 5.91
C TRP A 71 10.86 15.65 7.04
N LEU A 72 11.37 16.01 8.22
CA LEU A 72 11.51 15.08 9.36
C LEU A 72 12.16 13.74 8.97
N SER A 73 13.25 13.78 8.19
CA SER A 73 13.95 12.58 7.67
C SER A 73 13.14 11.72 6.69
N VAL A 74 11.99 12.20 6.21
CA VAL A 74 11.18 11.58 5.16
C VAL A 74 11.45 12.29 3.82
N PRO A 75 11.96 11.60 2.80
CA PRO A 75 12.10 12.14 1.45
C PRO A 75 10.76 12.63 0.89
N ILE A 76 10.66 13.92 0.59
CA ILE A 76 9.40 14.52 0.10
C ILE A 76 9.05 13.98 -1.28
N GLY A 77 10.05 13.76 -2.15
CA GLY A 77 9.82 13.19 -3.45
C GLY A 77 9.24 11.78 -3.37
N SER A 78 9.80 10.92 -2.52
CA SER A 78 9.26 9.57 -2.29
C SER A 78 7.85 9.63 -1.70
N LEU A 79 7.59 10.53 -0.75
CA LEU A 79 6.25 10.69 -0.15
C LEU A 79 5.19 10.98 -1.21
N VAL A 80 5.46 11.88 -2.16
CA VAL A 80 4.52 12.22 -3.24
C VAL A 80 4.26 11.00 -4.13
N SER A 81 5.30 10.26 -4.53
CA SER A 81 5.15 9.04 -5.33
C SER A 81 4.30 7.99 -4.59
N PHE A 82 4.46 7.87 -3.26
CA PHE A 82 3.68 6.93 -2.44
C PHE A 82 2.22 7.35 -2.29
N VAL A 83 1.89 8.65 -2.33
CA VAL A 83 0.50 9.14 -2.24
C VAL A 83 -0.32 8.77 -3.49
N VAL A 84 0.31 8.66 -4.66
CA VAL A 84 -0.37 8.35 -5.92
C VAL A 84 -1.15 7.02 -5.85
N PRO A 85 -0.55 5.87 -5.44
CA PRO A 85 -1.27 4.62 -5.22
C PRO A 85 -2.47 4.72 -4.26
N PHE A 86 -2.37 5.50 -3.17
CA PHE A 86 -3.51 5.70 -2.26
C PHE A 86 -4.68 6.39 -2.96
N LEU A 87 -4.39 7.45 -3.72
CA LEU A 87 -5.41 8.17 -4.49
C LEU A 87 -6.02 7.31 -5.59
N LEU A 88 -5.21 6.50 -6.29
CA LEU A 88 -5.70 5.53 -7.28
C LEU A 88 -6.62 4.49 -6.61
N GLY A 89 -6.24 3.97 -5.45
CA GLY A 89 -7.08 3.07 -4.65
C GLY A 89 -8.41 3.71 -4.25
N MET A 90 -8.40 4.99 -3.84
CA MET A 90 -9.63 5.75 -3.54
C MET A 90 -10.52 5.89 -4.77
N ALA A 91 -9.95 6.23 -5.92
CA ALA A 91 -10.68 6.33 -7.18
C ALA A 91 -11.31 4.98 -7.56
N MET A 92 -10.54 3.88 -7.52
CA MET A 92 -11.05 2.54 -7.79
C MET A 92 -12.19 2.16 -6.85
N ARG A 93 -12.11 2.53 -5.56
CA ARG A 93 -13.19 2.28 -4.58
C ARG A 93 -14.46 3.08 -4.89
N LEU A 94 -14.33 4.36 -5.24
CA LEU A 94 -15.46 5.27 -5.53
C LEU A 94 -16.16 4.94 -6.85
N TYR A 95 -15.39 4.48 -7.83
CA TYR A 95 -15.86 4.15 -9.18
C TYR A 95 -15.96 2.64 -9.44
N ARG A 96 -15.97 1.81 -8.39
CA ARG A 96 -16.05 0.34 -8.48
C ARG A 96 -17.24 -0.20 -9.30
N GLY A 97 -18.31 0.58 -9.44
CA GLY A 97 -19.47 0.20 -10.26
C GLY A 97 -19.24 0.35 -11.76
N TRP A 98 -18.22 1.11 -12.17
CA TRP A 98 -17.87 1.40 -13.56
C TRP A 98 -16.57 0.73 -13.97
N LEU A 99 -15.70 0.41 -13.01
CA LEU A 99 -14.41 -0.22 -13.25
C LEU A 99 -14.48 -1.72 -12.90
N PRO A 100 -14.70 -2.61 -13.88
CA PRO A 100 -14.65 -4.05 -13.63
C PRO A 100 -13.21 -4.48 -13.34
N LEU A 101 -13.02 -5.24 -12.26
CA LEU A 101 -11.73 -5.85 -11.91
C LEU A 101 -11.50 -7.06 -12.82
N ARG A 102 -10.83 -6.85 -13.96
CA ARG A 102 -10.62 -7.89 -14.98
C ARG A 102 -9.15 -8.34 -14.96
N PRO A 103 -8.84 -9.64 -14.74
CA PRO A 103 -7.48 -10.16 -14.71
C PRO A 103 -6.64 -9.85 -15.95
N TRP A 104 -7.24 -9.88 -17.14
CA TRP A 104 -6.52 -9.60 -18.37
C TRP A 104 -6.06 -8.14 -18.46
N VAL A 105 -6.77 -7.18 -17.85
CA VAL A 105 -6.35 -5.77 -17.82
C VAL A 105 -5.11 -5.63 -16.94
N ALA A 106 -5.06 -6.33 -15.81
CA ALA A 106 -3.87 -6.36 -14.97
C ALA A 106 -2.67 -6.98 -15.71
N GLY A 107 -2.90 -8.07 -16.46
CA GLY A 107 -1.88 -8.66 -17.34
C GLY A 107 -1.39 -7.70 -18.43
N LEU A 108 -2.29 -6.97 -19.08
CA LEU A 108 -1.94 -5.97 -20.09
C LEU A 108 -1.12 -4.82 -19.50
N LEU A 109 -1.49 -4.32 -18.31
CA LEU A 109 -0.71 -3.30 -17.61
C LEU A 109 0.69 -3.81 -17.25
N ALA A 110 0.82 -5.07 -16.84
CA ALA A 110 2.11 -5.68 -16.54
C ALA A 110 2.99 -5.82 -17.79
N VAL A 111 2.41 -6.25 -18.91
CA VAL A 111 3.12 -6.32 -20.20
C VAL A 111 3.51 -4.93 -20.70
N ALA A 112 2.64 -3.94 -20.56
CA ALA A 112 2.91 -2.55 -20.95
C ALA A 112 4.00 -1.90 -20.09
N TRP A 113 4.14 -2.33 -18.83
CA TRP A 113 5.19 -1.83 -17.93
C TRP A 113 6.60 -2.28 -18.37
N VAL A 114 6.77 -3.51 -18.87
CA VAL A 114 8.09 -4.06 -19.26
C VAL A 114 8.90 -3.13 -20.20
N PRO A 115 8.38 -2.66 -21.35
CA PRO A 115 9.13 -1.76 -22.23
C PRO A 115 9.24 -0.33 -21.68
N LEU A 116 8.33 0.08 -20.79
CA LEU A 116 8.29 1.44 -20.24
C LEU A 116 9.13 1.61 -18.98
N HIS A 117 9.59 0.51 -18.38
CA HIS A 117 10.32 0.50 -17.11
C HIS A 117 11.60 1.34 -17.13
N LEU A 118 12.25 1.49 -18.30
CA LEU A 118 13.46 2.28 -18.46
C LEU A 118 13.19 3.76 -18.82
N THR A 119 11.92 4.15 -18.91
CA THR A 119 11.52 5.49 -19.33
C THR A 119 10.97 6.31 -18.16
N VAL A 120 10.84 7.63 -18.33
CA VAL A 120 10.19 8.50 -17.34
C VAL A 120 8.74 8.07 -17.06
N ALA A 121 8.09 7.37 -18.00
CA ALA A 121 6.75 6.85 -17.84
C ALA A 121 6.65 5.66 -16.86
N ASP A 122 7.77 5.02 -16.49
CA ASP A 122 7.81 3.93 -15.52
C ASP A 122 7.05 4.27 -14.24
N ARG A 123 7.32 5.43 -13.65
CA ARG A 123 6.72 5.86 -12.37
C ARG A 123 5.19 5.87 -12.40
N TYR A 124 4.60 6.23 -13.53
CA TYR A 124 3.15 6.33 -13.70
C TYR A 124 2.53 4.98 -13.99
N VAL A 125 3.15 4.24 -14.92
CA VAL A 125 2.66 2.93 -15.34
C VAL A 125 2.79 1.93 -14.19
N LEU A 126 3.91 1.96 -13.46
CA LEU A 126 4.14 1.17 -12.27
C LEU A 126 3.09 1.47 -11.20
N ALA A 127 2.81 2.75 -10.91
CA ALA A 127 1.81 3.11 -9.90
C ALA A 127 0.41 2.59 -10.27
N VAL A 128 0.00 2.73 -11.53
CA VAL A 128 -1.30 2.24 -12.02
C VAL A 128 -1.34 0.71 -12.03
N MET A 129 -0.31 0.07 -12.58
CA MET A 129 -0.17 -1.39 -12.65
C MET A 129 -0.17 -2.01 -11.26
N ALA A 130 0.65 -1.50 -10.34
CA ALA A 130 0.73 -2.00 -8.97
C ALA A 130 -0.58 -1.81 -8.22
N SER A 131 -1.22 -0.64 -8.32
CA SER A 131 -2.49 -0.38 -7.63
C SER A 131 -3.63 -1.26 -8.15
N TYR A 132 -3.83 -1.31 -9.47
CA TYR A 132 -4.89 -2.11 -10.08
C TYR A 132 -4.59 -3.62 -9.96
N GLY A 133 -3.36 -4.01 -10.28
CA GLY A 133 -2.89 -5.38 -10.25
C GLY A 133 -2.96 -6.00 -8.87
N ALA A 134 -2.56 -5.28 -7.82
CA ALA A 134 -2.68 -5.76 -6.44
C ALA A 134 -4.13 -6.03 -6.04
N ILE A 135 -5.05 -5.13 -6.39
CA ILE A 135 -6.48 -5.30 -6.09
C ILE A 135 -7.08 -6.46 -6.87
N VAL A 136 -6.77 -6.58 -8.17
CA VAL A 136 -7.25 -7.68 -9.01
C VAL A 136 -6.71 -9.02 -8.53
N LEU A 137 -5.42 -9.09 -8.19
CA LEU A 137 -4.79 -10.29 -7.66
C LEU A 137 -5.44 -10.71 -6.33
N ALA A 138 -5.66 -9.75 -5.41
CA ALA A 138 -6.34 -10.02 -4.16
C ALA A 138 -7.80 -10.45 -4.37
N HIS A 139 -8.50 -9.87 -5.35
CA HIS A 139 -9.90 -10.19 -5.64
C HIS A 139 -10.09 -11.58 -6.26
N HIS A 140 -9.13 -12.04 -7.06
CA HIS A 140 -9.20 -13.35 -7.74
C HIS A 140 -8.28 -14.39 -7.10
N TRP A 141 -7.76 -14.13 -5.89
CA TRP A 141 -6.88 -15.06 -5.23
C TRP A 141 -7.62 -16.39 -4.96
N PRO A 142 -7.10 -17.53 -5.43
CA PRO A 142 -7.81 -18.79 -5.27
C PRO A 142 -7.86 -19.20 -3.79
N GLU A 143 -9.07 -19.51 -3.30
CA GLU A 143 -9.28 -19.89 -1.89
C GLU A 143 -8.44 -21.10 -1.47
N ARG A 144 -8.13 -22.01 -2.40
CA ARG A 144 -7.28 -23.20 -2.15
C ARG A 144 -5.84 -22.84 -1.75
N LEU A 145 -5.35 -21.69 -2.19
CA LEU A 145 -4.02 -21.18 -1.85
C LEU A 145 -4.06 -20.21 -0.67
N TYR A 146 -5.22 -19.99 -0.04
CA TYR A 146 -5.30 -19.18 1.15
C TYR A 146 -4.71 -19.99 2.32
N PRO A 147 -3.53 -19.64 2.86
CA PRO A 147 -2.84 -20.45 3.85
C PRO A 147 -3.59 -20.50 5.20
N GLY A 148 -4.70 -19.78 5.33
CA GLY A 148 -5.41 -19.56 6.58
C GLY A 148 -4.85 -18.35 7.31
N ALA A 149 -5.72 -17.63 8.04
CA ALA A 149 -5.40 -16.35 8.65
C ALA A 149 -4.18 -16.41 9.61
N ARG A 150 -3.95 -17.58 10.23
CA ARG A 150 -2.82 -17.82 11.15
C ARG A 150 -1.43 -17.54 10.57
N TRP A 151 -1.23 -17.81 9.29
CA TRP A 151 0.08 -17.62 8.65
C TRP A 151 0.29 -16.17 8.22
N VAL A 152 -0.80 -15.44 7.94
CA VAL A 152 -0.80 -14.03 7.54
C VAL A 152 -0.54 -13.11 8.74
N TYR A 153 -0.95 -13.53 9.94
CA TYR A 153 -0.85 -12.72 11.14
C TYR A 153 0.56 -12.26 11.52
N GLY A 154 1.59 -13.06 11.24
CA GLY A 154 2.98 -12.69 11.50
C GLY A 154 3.60 -11.77 10.45
N SER A 155 2.91 -11.48 9.34
CA SER A 155 3.50 -10.78 8.19
C SER A 155 3.94 -9.36 8.49
N TYR A 156 3.15 -8.61 9.26
CA TYR A 156 3.52 -7.24 9.68
C TYR A 156 4.72 -7.25 10.64
N GLY A 157 4.72 -8.17 11.61
CA GLY A 157 5.87 -8.36 12.49
C GLY A 157 7.13 -8.75 11.72
N MET A 158 7.01 -9.68 10.75
CA MET A 158 8.12 -10.06 9.88
C MET A 158 8.69 -8.84 9.14
N TYR A 159 7.85 -7.96 8.60
CA TYR A 159 8.30 -6.72 7.94
C TYR A 159 9.13 -5.82 8.88
N ILE A 160 8.68 -5.63 10.13
CA ILE A 160 9.40 -4.82 11.13
C ILE A 160 10.75 -5.47 11.51
N TRP A 161 10.76 -6.78 11.70
CA TRP A 161 11.91 -7.51 12.22
C TRP A 161 12.90 -7.99 11.16
N ALA A 162 12.52 -7.99 9.88
CA ALA A 162 13.37 -8.47 8.78
C ALA A 162 14.74 -7.79 8.75
N PHE A 163 14.78 -6.45 8.77
CA PHE A 163 16.02 -5.71 8.65
C PHE A 163 16.93 -5.87 9.89
N PRO A 164 16.45 -5.70 11.14
CA PRO A 164 17.28 -5.97 12.32
C PRO A 164 17.83 -7.40 12.37
N VAL A 165 17.01 -8.39 12.04
CA VAL A 165 17.43 -9.81 12.01
C VAL A 165 18.53 -10.03 10.97
N GLN A 166 18.38 -9.47 9.77
CA GLN A 166 19.42 -9.54 8.74
C GLN A 166 20.72 -8.88 9.19
N GLN A 167 20.66 -7.68 9.78
CA GLN A 167 21.86 -6.99 10.28
C GLN A 167 22.58 -7.83 11.35
N LEU A 168 21.86 -8.43 12.30
CA LEU A 168 22.44 -9.28 13.34
C LEU A 168 23.14 -10.52 12.74
N ILE A 169 22.54 -11.15 11.73
CA ILE A 169 23.13 -12.32 11.06
C ILE A 169 24.39 -11.93 10.27
N ILE A 170 24.39 -10.76 9.62
CA ILE A 170 25.57 -10.24 8.92
C ILE A 170 26.68 -9.90 9.94
N MET A 171 26.33 -9.29 11.08
CA MET A 171 27.27 -9.00 12.17
C MET A 171 27.85 -10.28 12.79
N ALA A 172 27.09 -11.38 12.79
CA ALA A 172 27.58 -12.71 13.19
C ALA A 172 28.55 -13.35 12.17
N GLY A 173 28.85 -12.65 11.06
CA GLY A 173 29.87 -13.06 10.08
C GLY A 173 29.32 -13.71 8.81
N VAL A 174 28.00 -13.85 8.66
CA VAL A 174 27.41 -14.40 7.43
C VAL A 174 27.53 -13.39 6.30
N ARG A 175 28.27 -13.76 5.25
CA ARG A 175 28.44 -12.93 4.03
C ARG A 175 27.74 -13.49 2.80
N ASN A 176 27.48 -14.80 2.76
CA ASN A 176 26.77 -15.44 1.66
C ASN A 176 25.28 -15.08 1.68
N GLU A 177 24.76 -14.60 0.56
CA GLU A 177 23.40 -14.09 0.42
C GLU A 177 22.35 -15.18 0.56
N TRP A 178 22.61 -16.39 0.04
CA TRP A 178 21.69 -17.53 0.15
C TRP A 178 21.59 -18.02 1.59
N VAL A 179 22.73 -18.08 2.29
CA VAL A 179 22.76 -18.43 3.72
C VAL A 179 22.06 -17.35 4.54
N LEU A 180 22.26 -16.08 4.21
CA LEU A 180 21.55 -14.97 4.84
C LEU A 180 20.04 -15.08 4.65
N ILE A 181 19.55 -15.35 3.43
CA ILE A 181 18.12 -15.54 3.16
C ILE A 181 17.58 -16.75 3.94
N ALA A 182 18.28 -17.87 3.89
CA ALA A 182 17.88 -19.11 4.56
C ALA A 182 17.79 -18.97 6.08
N LEU A 183 18.61 -18.12 6.70
CA LEU A 183 18.59 -17.85 8.13
C LEU A 183 17.64 -16.71 8.51
N ALA A 184 17.67 -15.62 7.75
CA ALA A 184 16.92 -14.41 8.08
C ALA A 184 15.42 -14.60 7.88
N LEU A 185 14.98 -15.32 6.85
CA LEU A 185 13.56 -15.53 6.59
C LEU A 185 12.84 -16.26 7.74
N PRO A 186 13.31 -17.43 8.22
CA PRO A 186 12.67 -18.09 9.36
C PRO A 186 12.85 -17.29 10.66
N ALA A 187 14.04 -16.70 10.90
CA ALA A 187 14.26 -15.91 12.12
C ALA A 187 13.35 -14.68 12.20
N ALA A 188 13.22 -13.92 11.10
CA ALA A 188 12.32 -12.76 11.02
C ALA A 188 10.86 -13.18 11.16
N TYR A 189 10.47 -14.33 10.59
CA TYR A 189 9.12 -14.87 10.78
C TYR A 189 8.83 -15.22 12.24
N LEU A 190 9.77 -15.87 12.93
CA LEU A 190 9.63 -16.22 14.35
C LEU A 190 9.51 -14.95 15.21
N CYS A 191 10.37 -13.96 15.00
CA CYS A 191 10.25 -12.66 15.65
C CYS A 191 8.88 -12.00 15.35
N GLY A 192 8.41 -12.10 14.10
CA GLY A 192 7.11 -11.62 13.69
C GLY A 192 5.94 -12.31 14.40
N LEU A 193 5.99 -13.63 14.56
CA LEU A 193 4.98 -14.41 15.29
C LEU A 193 4.96 -14.07 16.78
N VAL A 194 6.13 -13.94 17.40
CA VAL A 194 6.25 -13.52 18.81
C VAL A 194 5.67 -12.12 18.97
N SER A 195 6.06 -11.17 18.11
CA SER A 195 5.51 -9.81 18.10
C SER A 195 3.99 -9.80 17.95
N TRP A 196 3.45 -10.57 17.01
CA TRP A 196 2.02 -10.68 16.81
C TRP A 196 1.31 -11.19 18.07
N ARG A 197 1.82 -12.28 18.67
CA ARG A 197 1.18 -12.92 19.82
C ARG A 197 1.17 -12.02 21.06
N PHE A 198 2.24 -11.29 21.32
CA PHE A 198 2.43 -10.52 22.55
C PHE A 198 2.10 -9.04 22.43
N VAL A 199 2.13 -8.46 21.23
CA VAL A 199 1.87 -7.03 21.01
C VAL A 199 0.57 -6.85 20.24
N GLU A 200 0.45 -7.49 19.08
CA GLU A 200 -0.66 -7.21 18.17
C GLU A 200 -1.99 -7.79 18.69
N VAL A 201 -2.02 -9.04 19.12
CA VAL A 201 -3.24 -9.68 19.64
C VAL A 201 -3.81 -8.94 20.85
N PRO A 202 -3.02 -8.58 21.88
CA PRO A 202 -3.53 -7.78 22.99
C PRO A 202 -4.07 -6.41 22.56
N THR A 203 -3.38 -5.74 21.64
CA THR A 203 -3.79 -4.43 21.12
C THR A 203 -5.10 -4.52 20.32
N GLN A 204 -5.26 -5.56 19.50
CA GLN A 204 -6.51 -5.79 18.77
C GLN A 204 -7.70 -6.07 19.70
N ARG A 205 -7.48 -6.74 20.83
CA ARG A 205 -8.54 -6.96 21.84
C ARG A 205 -9.03 -5.66 22.46
N LEU A 206 -8.19 -4.63 22.51
CA LEU A 206 -8.57 -3.30 23.00
C LEU A 206 -9.56 -2.58 22.08
N ARG A 207 -9.68 -2.98 20.80
CA ARG A 207 -10.69 -2.42 19.87
C ARG A 207 -12.12 -2.61 20.35
N ARG A 208 -12.39 -3.52 21.31
CA ARG A 208 -13.70 -3.66 21.95
C ARG A 208 -14.20 -2.39 22.64
N PHE A 209 -13.28 -1.48 22.99
CA PHE A 209 -13.62 -0.20 23.62
C PHE A 209 -13.96 0.90 22.60
N LEU A 210 -13.70 0.67 21.31
CA LEU A 210 -14.10 1.60 20.25
C LEU A 210 -15.55 1.31 19.86
N ARG A 211 -16.43 2.33 19.97
CA ARG A 211 -17.82 2.23 19.51
C ARG A 211 -17.84 1.94 18.01
N ARG A 212 -18.44 0.82 17.60
CA ARG A 212 -18.66 0.55 16.17
C ARG A 212 -19.69 1.56 15.64
N PRO A 213 -19.42 2.26 14.52
CA PRO A 213 -20.44 3.05 13.85
C PRO A 213 -21.61 2.14 13.45
N SER A 214 -22.84 2.60 13.66
CA SER A 214 -24.03 1.88 13.20
C SER A 214 -23.94 1.65 11.68
N PRO A 215 -24.36 0.48 11.17
CA PRO A 215 -24.37 0.22 9.74
C PRO A 215 -25.15 1.32 9.01
N VAL A 216 -24.54 1.96 8.03
CA VAL A 216 -25.24 2.88 7.13
C VAL A 216 -26.29 2.05 6.39
N PRO A 217 -27.60 2.38 6.45
CA PRO A 217 -28.63 1.65 5.73
C PRO A 217 -28.25 1.60 4.25
N ALA A 218 -28.26 0.40 3.66
CA ALA A 218 -28.05 0.25 2.23
C ALA A 218 -29.07 1.14 1.52
N ARG A 219 -28.59 2.13 0.74
CA ARG A 219 -29.46 2.89 -0.15
C ARG A 219 -30.16 1.90 -1.07
N THR A 220 -31.44 1.66 -0.82
CA THR A 220 -32.33 0.92 -1.71
C THR A 220 -32.20 1.56 -3.08
N THR A 221 -31.59 0.83 -4.03
CA THR A 221 -31.61 1.21 -5.43
C THR A 221 -33.07 1.30 -5.84
N ALA A 222 -33.58 2.53 -5.94
CA ALA A 222 -34.90 2.78 -6.48
C ALA A 222 -34.94 2.16 -7.88
N THR A 223 -35.69 1.07 -8.01
CA THR A 223 -36.09 0.46 -9.27
C THR A 223 -36.59 1.57 -10.19
N ARG A 224 -35.89 1.81 -11.30
CA ARG A 224 -36.40 2.68 -12.37
C ARG A 224 -37.78 2.16 -12.77
N PRO A 225 -38.82 3.01 -12.85
CA PRO A 225 -40.08 2.57 -13.42
C PRO A 225 -39.86 2.15 -14.88
N PRO A 226 -40.58 1.12 -15.36
CA PRO A 226 -40.49 0.69 -16.75
C PRO A 226 -40.87 1.84 -17.67
N ILE A 227 -40.04 2.07 -18.70
CA ILE A 227 -40.33 3.01 -19.77
C ILE A 227 -41.50 2.42 -20.55
N SER A 228 -42.69 2.99 -20.39
CA SER A 228 -43.82 2.70 -21.26
C SER A 228 -43.53 3.31 -22.64
N SER A 229 -43.06 2.48 -23.56
CA SER A 229 -43.05 2.81 -24.99
C SER A 229 -44.49 2.75 -25.52
N GLY A 230 -45.22 3.85 -25.37
CA GLY A 230 -46.47 4.09 -26.08
C GLY A 230 -46.17 4.84 -27.37
N VAL A 231 -45.99 4.10 -28.47
CA VAL A 231 -46.03 4.65 -29.83
C VAL A 231 -47.19 3.95 -30.53
N THR A 232 -48.18 4.79 -30.89
CA THR A 232 -49.30 4.61 -31.84
C THR A 232 -50.24 3.43 -31.65
#